data_AF-A0A5S4GWS6-F1
#
_entry.id   AF-A0A5S4GWS6-F1
#
_cell.length_a   1.000
_cell.length_b   1.000
_cell.length_c   1.000
_cell.angle_alpha   90.00
_cell.angle_beta   90.00
_cell.angle_gamma   90.00
#
_symmetry.space_group_name_H-M   'P 1'
#
loop_
_entity.id
_entity.type
_entity.pdbx_description
1 polymer ?
#
loop_
_entity_poly.entity_id
_entity_poly.type
_entity_poly.pdbx_seq_one_letter_code
_entity_poly.pdbx_strand_id
1 'polypeptide(L)'
;MAGHCTLGPWQPSRSRFPRRLEPPVPSRGTDGSNVRAATALLACAGHMSISRATDLMGVLLDAPVSTGFSGGLVKRVADRLAGFESALKTALRASPVLHHDETPARVAADDDDRLLYVYTVRADRLVWFGAADNRGHAALDGFGILPGYRGILVRDDYTAYAKYDKHLAGVQLCCAHLLRSLRGIGELDEQGSRVQAAGPSR
;
A
#
# COMPACT_ATOMS: atom_id res chain seq x y z
N MET A 1 9.54 -42.29 42.93
CA MET A 1 8.65 -41.32 43.59
C MET A 1 8.12 -40.38 42.52
N ALA A 2 6.87 -40.57 42.09
CA ALA A 2 6.21 -39.72 41.11
C ALA A 2 5.56 -38.53 41.84
N GLY A 3 6.02 -37.31 41.57
CA GLY A 3 5.41 -36.08 42.05
C GLY A 3 4.48 -35.51 40.99
N HIS A 4 3.18 -35.70 41.17
CA HIS A 4 2.14 -35.00 40.41
C HIS A 4 2.18 -33.50 40.75
N CYS A 5 2.32 -32.65 39.73
CA CYS A 5 2.18 -31.20 39.86
C CYS A 5 0.76 -30.83 39.37
N THR A 6 -0.14 -30.50 40.29
CA THR A 6 -1.49 -30.05 39.98
C THR A 6 -1.48 -28.55 39.66
N LEU A 7 -1.80 -28.20 38.41
CA LEU A 7 -2.10 -26.82 38.02
C LEU A 7 -3.44 -26.40 38.63
N GLY A 8 -3.42 -25.44 39.55
CA GLY A 8 -4.63 -24.79 40.06
C GLY A 8 -5.32 -23.93 38.99
N PRO A 9 -6.63 -23.65 39.13
CA PRO A 9 -7.38 -22.87 38.15
C PRO A 9 -6.90 -21.43 38.04
N TRP A 10 -6.80 -20.96 36.79
CA TRP A 10 -6.43 -19.59 36.42
C TRP A 10 -7.41 -18.58 37.03
N GLN A 11 -6.91 -17.74 37.94
CA GLN A 11 -7.65 -16.58 38.42
C GLN A 11 -7.28 -15.35 37.58
N PRO A 12 -8.24 -14.65 36.94
CA PRO A 12 -7.96 -13.38 36.30
C PRO A 12 -7.63 -12.36 37.38
N SER A 13 -6.37 -11.93 37.46
CA SER A 13 -6.01 -10.76 38.25
C SER A 13 -6.73 -9.54 37.65
N ARG A 14 -7.74 -9.03 38.36
CA ARG A 14 -8.34 -7.73 38.07
C ARG A 14 -7.33 -6.65 38.44
N SER A 15 -6.29 -6.47 37.64
CA SER A 15 -5.53 -5.22 37.67
C SER A 15 -6.50 -4.12 37.25
N ARG A 16 -6.87 -3.26 38.20
CA ARG A 16 -7.52 -1.99 37.90
C ARG A 16 -6.64 -1.26 36.90
N PHE A 17 -7.08 -1.18 35.64
CA PHE A 17 -6.55 -0.20 34.71
C PHE A 17 -6.69 1.17 35.38
N PRO A 18 -5.61 1.96 35.49
CA PRO A 18 -5.74 3.32 35.99
C PRO A 18 -6.78 4.04 35.12
N ARG A 19 -7.64 4.83 35.77
CA ARG A 19 -8.55 5.74 35.09
C ARG A 19 -7.78 6.44 33.98
N ARG A 20 -8.30 6.36 32.75
CA ARG A 20 -7.79 7.06 31.57
C ARG A 20 -7.40 8.47 32.02
N LEU A 21 -6.10 8.78 32.08
CA LEU A 21 -5.65 10.15 32.25
C LEU A 21 -6.22 10.87 31.04
N GLU A 22 -7.16 11.79 31.26
CA GLU A 22 -7.60 12.63 30.17
C GLU A 22 -6.37 13.40 29.70
N PRO A 23 -5.98 13.26 28.41
CA PRO A 23 -4.83 14.01 27.92
C PRO A 23 -5.13 15.49 28.11
N PRO A 24 -4.14 16.31 28.52
CA PRO A 24 -4.34 17.74 28.62
C PRO A 24 -4.89 18.23 27.28
N VAL A 25 -6.07 18.85 27.31
CA VAL A 25 -6.65 19.50 26.14
C VAL A 25 -5.65 20.57 25.70
N PRO A 26 -5.05 20.47 24.50
CA PRO A 26 -4.09 21.46 24.07
C PRO A 26 -4.76 22.83 24.08
N SER A 27 -4.19 23.75 24.84
CA SER A 27 -4.60 25.16 24.83
C SER A 27 -4.56 25.65 23.38
N ARG A 28 -5.69 26.16 22.89
CA ARG A 28 -5.77 26.85 21.60
C ARG A 28 -4.66 27.90 21.55
N GLY A 29 -3.63 27.73 20.72
CA GLY A 29 -2.67 28.82 20.52
C GLY A 29 -1.28 28.54 19.96
N THR A 30 -0.75 27.30 19.98
CA THR A 30 0.57 27.01 19.38
C THR A 30 0.63 25.60 18.83
N ASP A 31 0.06 25.43 17.64
CA ASP A 31 0.12 24.18 16.88
C ASP A 31 1.54 24.04 16.28
N GLY A 32 2.47 23.48 17.06
CA GLY A 32 3.86 23.31 16.65
C GLY A 32 3.98 22.68 15.27
N SER A 33 4.65 23.35 14.34
CA SER A 33 4.90 22.87 12.98
C SER A 33 5.47 21.45 12.97
N ASN A 34 6.29 21.12 13.97
CA ASN A 34 6.88 19.79 14.16
C ASN A 34 5.84 18.71 14.51
N VAL A 35 4.80 19.03 15.30
CA VAL A 35 3.71 18.10 15.60
C VAL A 35 2.96 17.76 14.32
N ARG A 36 2.59 18.79 13.54
CA ARG A 36 1.94 18.61 12.24
C ARG A 36 2.84 17.82 11.27
N ALA A 37 4.11 18.20 11.13
CA ALA A 37 5.03 17.51 10.24
C ALA A 37 5.21 16.04 10.62
N ALA A 38 5.42 15.73 11.90
CA ALA A 38 5.57 14.38 12.40
C ALA A 38 4.30 13.54 12.21
N THR A 39 3.12 14.09 12.54
CA THR A 39 1.84 13.40 12.32
C THR A 39 1.63 13.08 10.84
N ALA A 40 1.89 14.06 9.94
CA ALA A 40 1.78 13.85 8.50
C ALA A 40 2.80 12.81 7.98
N LEU A 41 4.03 12.83 8.50
CA LEU A 41 5.07 11.88 8.15
C LEU A 41 4.64 10.45 8.52
N LEU A 42 4.18 10.23 9.75
CA LEU A 42 3.73 8.92 10.22
C LEU A 42 2.53 8.40 9.40
N ALA A 43 1.52 9.24 9.17
CA ALA A 43 0.31 8.85 8.47
C ALA A 43 0.54 8.64 6.96
N CYS A 44 1.29 9.52 6.30
CA CYS A 44 1.44 9.50 4.84
C CYS A 44 2.66 8.69 4.40
N ALA A 45 3.86 9.04 4.86
CA ALA A 45 5.10 8.37 4.44
C ALA A 45 5.35 7.06 5.21
N GLY A 46 4.90 6.99 6.46
CA GLY A 46 4.93 5.77 7.27
C GLY A 46 3.82 4.78 6.93
N HIS A 47 2.88 5.15 6.05
CA HIS A 47 1.72 4.33 5.66
C HIS A 47 0.91 3.77 6.85
N MET A 48 0.88 4.51 7.96
CA MET A 48 0.20 4.08 9.17
C MET A 48 -1.28 4.45 9.14
N SER A 49 -2.13 3.62 9.76
CA SER A 49 -3.51 4.01 9.99
C SER A 49 -3.58 5.29 10.82
N ILE A 50 -4.65 6.08 10.64
CA ILE A 50 -4.82 7.35 11.38
C ILE A 50 -4.78 7.12 12.90
N SER A 51 -5.37 6.03 13.39
CA SER A 51 -5.30 5.67 14.80
C SER A 51 -3.86 5.38 15.23
N ARG A 52 -3.13 4.56 14.46
CA ARG A 52 -1.75 4.19 14.81
C ARG A 52 -0.80 5.39 14.79
N ALA A 53 -0.92 6.25 13.79
CA ALA A 53 -0.14 7.49 13.72
C ALA A 53 -0.44 8.38 14.93
N THR A 54 -1.72 8.50 15.32
CA THR A 54 -2.16 9.27 16.49
C THR A 54 -1.59 8.72 17.79
N ASP A 55 -1.65 7.41 18.00
CA ASP A 55 -1.13 6.76 19.21
C ASP A 55 0.38 6.97 19.34
N LEU A 56 1.12 6.87 18.23
CA LEU A 56 2.58 7.05 18.23
C LEU A 56 3.02 8.48 18.54
N MET A 57 2.19 9.49 18.24
CA MET A 57 2.50 10.87 18.66
C MET A 57 2.54 11.00 20.18
N GLY A 58 1.63 10.32 20.90
CA GLY A 58 1.65 10.27 22.36
C GLY A 58 2.81 9.43 22.90
N VAL A 59 3.04 8.25 22.32
CA VAL A 59 4.03 7.29 22.84
C VAL A 59 5.48 7.74 22.58
N LEU A 60 5.77 8.25 21.38
CA LEU A 60 7.16 8.54 20.96
C LEU A 60 7.56 9.99 21.20
N LEU A 61 6.60 10.91 21.10
CA LEU A 61 6.89 12.35 21.06
C LEU A 61 6.28 13.12 22.23
N ASP A 62 5.65 12.42 23.18
CA ASP A 62 4.91 13.01 24.32
C ASP A 62 3.94 14.12 23.90
N ALA A 63 3.36 13.96 22.70
CA ALA A 63 2.52 14.94 22.04
C ALA A 63 1.18 14.30 21.66
N PRO A 64 0.31 13.99 22.63
CA PRO A 64 -0.97 13.36 22.34
C PRO A 64 -1.82 14.25 21.43
N VAL A 65 -2.30 13.69 20.33
CA VAL A 65 -3.24 14.33 19.40
C VAL A 65 -4.50 13.48 19.25
N SER A 66 -5.56 14.03 18.66
CA SER A 66 -6.78 13.27 18.36
C SER A 66 -6.73 12.66 16.96
N THR A 67 -7.49 11.59 16.73
CA THR A 67 -7.67 11.01 15.39
C THR A 67 -8.30 12.01 14.41
N GLY A 68 -9.19 12.88 14.89
CA GLY A 68 -9.75 13.99 14.12
C GLY A 68 -8.70 15.02 13.69
N PHE A 69 -7.72 15.32 14.56
CA PHE A 69 -6.59 16.17 14.19
C PHE A 69 -5.74 15.52 13.09
N SER A 70 -5.35 14.26 13.27
CA SER A 70 -4.51 13.52 12.31
C SER A 70 -5.19 13.35 10.95
N GLY A 71 -6.46 12.92 10.93
CA GLY A 71 -7.23 12.77 9.70
C GLY A 71 -7.48 14.12 8.99
N GLY A 72 -7.84 15.14 9.76
CA GLY A 72 -8.02 16.50 9.23
C GLY A 72 -6.71 17.11 8.69
N LEU A 73 -5.56 16.71 9.24
CA LEU A 73 -4.25 17.13 8.76
C LEU A 73 -3.90 16.45 7.43
N VAL A 74 -4.13 15.13 7.29
CA VAL A 74 -3.90 14.42 6.02
C VAL A 74 -4.73 15.06 4.90
N LYS A 75 -5.99 15.40 5.16
CA LYS A 75 -6.83 16.15 4.20
C LYS A 75 -6.20 17.49 3.81
N ARG A 76 -5.75 18.29 4.79
CA ARG A 76 -5.06 19.57 4.53
C ARG A 76 -3.76 19.42 3.74
N VAL A 77 -3.03 18.33 3.94
CA VAL A 77 -1.83 18.01 3.13
C VAL A 77 -2.23 17.68 1.70
N ALA A 78 -3.27 16.85 1.51
CA ALA A 78 -3.78 16.52 0.19
C ALA A 78 -4.26 17.76 -0.58
N ASP A 79 -4.97 18.69 0.06
CA ASP A 79 -5.43 19.94 -0.57
C ASP A 79 -4.25 20.80 -1.06
N ARG A 80 -3.09 20.73 -0.40
CA ARG A 80 -1.86 21.44 -0.80
C ARG A 80 -1.12 20.78 -1.97
N LEU A 81 -1.48 19.55 -2.34
CA LEU A 81 -0.91 18.82 -3.47
C LEU A 81 -1.72 19.04 -4.76
N ALA A 82 -2.59 20.06 -4.81
CA ALA A 82 -3.33 20.41 -6.01
C ALA A 82 -2.37 20.55 -7.22
N GLY A 83 -2.69 19.84 -8.31
CA GLY A 83 -1.88 19.81 -9.54
C GLY A 83 -0.65 18.89 -9.51
N PHE A 84 -0.21 18.42 -8.34
CA PHE A 84 0.95 17.53 -8.22
C PHE A 84 0.76 16.23 -9.02
N GLU A 85 -0.40 15.59 -8.90
CA GLU A 85 -0.68 14.34 -9.61
C GLU A 85 -0.60 14.53 -11.14
N SER A 86 -1.12 15.64 -11.65
CA SER A 86 -1.05 15.95 -13.08
C SER A 86 0.41 16.11 -13.55
N ALA A 87 1.20 16.88 -12.81
CA ALA A 87 2.62 17.05 -13.10
C ALA A 87 3.40 15.72 -13.01
N LEU A 88 3.09 14.90 -12.01
CA LEU A 88 3.67 13.57 -11.82
C LEU A 88 3.35 12.64 -13.00
N LYS A 89 2.08 12.57 -13.42
CA LYS A 89 1.67 11.76 -14.58
C LYS A 89 2.34 12.23 -15.86
N THR A 90 2.47 13.54 -16.08
CA THR A 90 3.20 14.08 -17.23
C THR A 90 4.68 13.65 -17.20
N ALA A 91 5.34 13.75 -16.05
CA ALA A 91 6.74 13.34 -15.91
C ALA A 91 6.94 11.82 -16.08
N LEU A 92 6.03 11.00 -15.54
CA LEU A 92 6.01 9.55 -15.76
C LEU A 92 5.85 9.23 -17.25
N ARG A 93 4.90 9.86 -17.94
CA ARG A 93 4.67 9.64 -19.39
C ARG A 93 5.85 10.05 -20.26
N ALA A 94 6.67 11.00 -19.80
CA ALA A 94 7.89 11.44 -20.49
C ALA A 94 9.11 10.53 -20.20
N SER A 95 9.00 9.61 -19.24
CA SER A 95 10.10 8.72 -18.88
C SER A 95 10.32 7.65 -19.96
N PRO A 96 11.57 7.26 -20.26
CA PRO A 96 11.85 6.25 -21.30
C PRO A 96 11.45 4.83 -20.89
N VAL A 97 11.40 4.56 -19.58
CA VAL A 97 11.05 3.27 -19.00
C VAL A 97 10.04 3.48 -17.88
N LEU A 98 8.91 2.77 -17.94
CA LEU A 98 7.91 2.72 -16.89
C LEU A 98 7.89 1.32 -16.28
N HIS A 99 7.79 1.25 -14.96
CA HIS A 99 7.48 0.03 -14.23
C HIS A 99 6.03 0.11 -13.78
N HIS A 100 5.25 -0.91 -14.08
CA HIS A 100 3.84 -0.98 -13.73
C HIS A 100 3.52 -2.30 -13.04
N ASP A 101 2.73 -2.22 -11.97
CA ASP A 101 2.30 -3.36 -11.17
C ASP A 101 0.91 -3.10 -10.59
N GLU A 102 0.18 -4.17 -10.27
CA GLU A 102 -1.08 -4.08 -9.58
C GLU A 102 -1.23 -5.16 -8.51
N THR A 103 -1.64 -4.74 -7.32
CA THR A 103 -1.78 -5.62 -6.16
C THR A 103 -3.21 -5.54 -5.62
N PRO A 104 -3.89 -6.68 -5.42
CA PRO A 104 -5.19 -6.69 -4.74
C PRO A 104 -5.05 -6.26 -3.27
N ALA A 105 -5.95 -5.39 -2.81
CA ALA A 105 -6.04 -4.92 -1.44
C ALA A 105 -7.48 -5.02 -0.95
N ARG A 106 -7.70 -5.68 0.19
CA ARG A 106 -9.00 -5.68 0.87
C ARG A 106 -9.13 -4.43 1.71
N VAL A 107 -10.23 -3.72 1.53
CA VAL A 107 -10.54 -2.48 2.25
C VAL A 107 -11.84 -2.68 2.99
N ALA A 108 -11.79 -2.51 4.31
CA ALA A 108 -12.98 -2.55 5.15
C ALA A 108 -13.99 -1.48 4.72
N ALA A 109 -15.26 -1.87 4.65
CA ALA A 109 -16.39 -0.96 4.46
C ALA A 109 -17.51 -1.30 5.45
N ASP A 110 -18.54 -0.46 5.52
CA ASP A 110 -19.58 -0.55 6.54
C ASP A 110 -20.42 -1.84 6.44
N ASP A 111 -20.65 -2.33 5.22
CA ASP A 111 -21.46 -3.53 4.96
C ASP A 111 -20.60 -4.79 4.76
N ASP A 112 -19.57 -4.71 3.90
CA ASP A 112 -18.68 -5.83 3.56
C ASP A 112 -17.29 -5.33 3.10
N ASP A 113 -16.26 -6.14 3.36
CA ASP A 113 -14.91 -5.90 2.86
C ASP A 113 -14.90 -5.85 1.31
N ARG A 114 -14.35 -4.78 0.77
CA ARG A 114 -14.24 -4.58 -0.68
C ARG A 114 -12.86 -4.96 -1.18
N LEU A 115 -12.80 -5.65 -2.31
CA LEU A 115 -11.56 -5.88 -3.04
C LEU A 115 -11.30 -4.69 -3.97
N LEU A 116 -10.22 -3.96 -3.71
CA LEU A 116 -9.68 -2.97 -4.63
C LEU A 116 -8.37 -3.49 -5.24
N TYR A 117 -7.97 -2.90 -6.35
CA TYR A 117 -6.67 -3.11 -6.96
C TYR A 117 -5.88 -1.82 -6.85
N VAL A 118 -4.73 -1.88 -6.18
CA VAL A 118 -3.78 -0.77 -6.08
C VAL A 118 -2.80 -0.91 -7.22
N TYR A 119 -2.79 0.09 -8.09
CA TYR A 119 -1.90 0.20 -9.23
C TYR A 119 -0.72 1.09 -8.86
N THR A 120 0.48 0.64 -9.23
CA THR A 120 1.70 1.40 -9.02
C THR A 120 2.35 1.66 -10.36
N VAL A 121 2.71 2.92 -10.62
CA VAL A 121 3.56 3.29 -11.76
C VAL A 121 4.79 3.99 -11.25
N ARG A 122 5.96 3.54 -11.70
CA ARG A 122 7.25 4.09 -11.31
C ARG A 122 8.15 4.35 -12.50
N ALA A 123 8.89 5.45 -12.44
CA ALA A 123 10.09 5.68 -13.25
C ALA A 123 11.11 6.47 -12.43
N ASP A 124 12.36 6.00 -12.39
CA ASP A 124 13.41 6.59 -11.54
C ASP A 124 12.92 6.81 -10.09
N ARG A 125 12.84 8.08 -9.63
CA ARG A 125 12.36 8.48 -8.29
C ARG A 125 10.87 8.83 -8.25
N LEU A 126 10.18 8.77 -9.38
CA LEU A 126 8.75 9.08 -9.49
C LEU A 126 7.93 7.83 -9.18
N VAL A 127 7.01 7.94 -8.24
CA VAL A 127 6.07 6.85 -7.90
C VAL A 127 4.66 7.44 -7.85
N TRP A 128 3.75 6.84 -8.60
CA TRP A 128 2.33 7.12 -8.54
C TRP A 128 1.59 5.87 -8.08
N PHE A 129 0.59 6.08 -7.23
CA PHE A 129 -0.35 5.05 -6.79
C PHE A 129 -1.76 5.46 -7.20
N GLY A 130 -2.56 4.49 -7.64
CA GLY A 130 -4.01 4.65 -7.81
C GLY A 130 -4.74 3.41 -7.35
N ALA A 131 -6.04 3.54 -7.13
CA ALA A 131 -6.90 2.41 -6.75
C ALA A 131 -8.13 2.38 -7.65
N ALA A 132 -8.54 1.17 -8.03
CA ALA A 132 -9.82 0.94 -8.69
C ALA A 132 -10.52 -0.31 -8.13
N ASP A 133 -11.83 -0.37 -8.26
CA ASP A 133 -12.67 -1.51 -7.89
C ASP A 133 -12.63 -2.66 -8.91
N ASN A 134 -11.93 -2.47 -10.02
CA ASN A 134 -11.77 -3.45 -11.08
C ASN A 134 -10.30 -3.63 -11.49
N ARG A 135 -9.98 -4.84 -11.93
CA ARG A 135 -8.71 -5.20 -12.56
C ARG A 135 -8.95 -5.36 -14.05
N GLY A 136 -8.68 -4.33 -14.83
CA GLY A 136 -8.96 -4.37 -16.26
C GLY A 136 -8.61 -3.11 -17.02
N HIS A 137 -8.88 -3.16 -18.32
CA HIS A 137 -8.57 -2.10 -19.29
C HIS A 137 -9.16 -0.75 -18.92
N ALA A 138 -10.37 -0.71 -18.35
CA ALA A 138 -11.05 0.53 -17.98
C ALA A 138 -10.30 1.27 -16.88
N ALA A 139 -9.84 0.56 -15.83
CA ALA A 139 -9.00 1.15 -14.78
C ALA A 139 -7.66 1.66 -15.36
N LEU A 140 -6.95 0.82 -16.11
CA LEU A 140 -5.65 1.18 -16.71
C LEU A 140 -5.74 2.40 -17.63
N ASP A 141 -6.81 2.50 -18.43
CA ASP A 141 -7.04 3.68 -19.29
C ASP A 141 -7.45 4.90 -18.47
N GLY A 142 -8.33 4.71 -17.49
CA GLY A 142 -8.88 5.77 -16.64
C GLY A 142 -7.81 6.52 -15.84
N PHE A 143 -6.70 5.86 -15.48
CA PHE A 143 -5.59 6.54 -14.82
C PHE A 143 -4.83 7.51 -15.73
N GLY A 144 -4.95 7.37 -17.05
CA GLY A 144 -4.40 8.31 -18.02
C GLY A 144 -2.87 8.27 -18.16
N ILE A 145 -2.22 7.20 -17.71
CA ILE A 145 -0.75 7.06 -17.79
C ILE A 145 -0.35 6.23 -19.03
N LEU A 146 -0.88 5.01 -19.18
CA LEU A 146 -0.53 4.10 -20.27
C LEU A 146 -1.08 4.50 -21.66
N PRO A 147 -2.30 5.07 -21.79
CA PRO A 147 -2.81 5.50 -23.09
C PRO A 147 -1.87 6.51 -23.78
N GLY A 148 -1.33 6.15 -24.94
CA GLY A 148 -0.41 7.01 -25.69
C GLY A 148 1.04 6.95 -25.25
N TYR A 149 1.39 6.17 -24.21
CA TYR A 149 2.80 5.91 -23.87
C TYR A 149 3.47 5.07 -24.97
N ARG A 150 4.75 5.35 -25.23
CA ARG A 150 5.53 4.74 -26.33
C ARG A 150 6.91 4.26 -25.89
N GLY A 151 7.29 4.44 -24.63
CA GLY A 151 8.58 3.97 -24.10
C GLY A 151 8.57 2.46 -23.84
N ILE A 152 9.53 2.01 -23.03
CA ILE A 152 9.60 0.63 -22.56
C ILE A 152 8.67 0.47 -21.35
N LEU A 153 7.89 -0.61 -21.32
CA LEU A 153 7.06 -0.97 -20.17
C LEU A 153 7.60 -2.25 -19.51
N VAL A 154 7.95 -2.13 -18.24
CA VAL A 154 8.29 -3.25 -17.36
C VAL A 154 7.06 -3.63 -16.57
N ARG A 155 6.46 -4.79 -16.85
CA ARG A 155 5.23 -5.27 -16.21
C ARG A 155 5.28 -6.79 -15.98
N ASP A 156 4.36 -7.35 -15.20
CA ASP A 156 4.22 -8.80 -15.05
C ASP A 156 3.64 -9.45 -16.33
N ASP A 157 3.13 -10.68 -16.30
CA ASP A 157 2.49 -11.31 -17.46
C ASP A 157 0.97 -11.08 -17.53
N TYR A 158 0.44 -10.09 -16.80
CA TYR A 158 -0.99 -9.82 -16.79
C TYR A 158 -1.51 -9.40 -18.18
N THR A 159 -2.49 -10.15 -18.67
CA THR A 159 -2.98 -10.07 -20.05
C THR A 159 -3.61 -8.72 -20.40
N ALA A 160 -4.07 -7.93 -19.42
CA ALA A 160 -4.64 -6.61 -19.68
C ALA A 160 -3.60 -5.61 -20.24
N TYR A 161 -2.29 -5.86 -20.08
CA TYR A 161 -1.27 -5.03 -20.68
C TYR A 161 -1.12 -5.26 -22.20
N ALA A 162 -1.54 -6.42 -22.71
CA ALA A 162 -1.29 -6.84 -24.08
C ALA A 162 -1.79 -5.84 -25.13
N LYS A 163 -2.87 -5.09 -24.83
CA LYS A 163 -3.40 -4.08 -25.76
C LYS A 163 -2.43 -2.92 -26.02
N TYR A 164 -1.50 -2.65 -25.09
CA TYR A 164 -0.51 -1.57 -25.21
C TYR A 164 0.73 -2.01 -25.98
N ASP A 165 1.08 -3.30 -25.94
CA ASP A 165 2.35 -3.87 -26.44
C ASP A 165 2.69 -3.42 -27.87
N LYS A 166 1.70 -3.38 -28.78
CA LYS A 166 1.86 -2.95 -30.18
C LYS A 166 2.32 -1.49 -30.37
N HIS A 167 2.24 -0.68 -29.32
CA HIS A 167 2.60 0.74 -29.35
C HIS A 167 3.86 1.04 -28.55
N LEU A 168 4.37 0.09 -27.78
CA LEU A 168 5.54 0.30 -26.95
C LEU A 168 6.82 0.12 -27.76
N ALA A 169 7.87 0.85 -27.39
CA ALA A 169 9.21 0.62 -27.93
C ALA A 169 9.77 -0.75 -27.49
N GLY A 170 9.28 -1.28 -26.38
CA GLY A 170 9.62 -2.61 -25.90
C GLY A 170 8.83 -3.00 -24.66
N VAL A 171 8.76 -4.31 -24.42
CA VAL A 171 8.16 -4.89 -23.22
C VAL A 171 9.20 -5.74 -22.53
N GLN A 172 9.36 -5.53 -21.22
CA GLN A 172 10.21 -6.36 -20.37
C GLN A 172 9.35 -6.97 -19.27
N LEU A 173 9.43 -8.30 -19.11
CA LEU A 173 8.79 -8.95 -17.96
C LEU A 173 9.54 -8.57 -16.67
N CYS A 174 8.78 -8.25 -15.63
CA CYS A 174 9.34 -7.89 -14.34
C CYS A 174 10.11 -9.09 -13.75
N CYS A 175 11.43 -8.95 -13.58
CA CYS A 175 12.27 -10.05 -13.07
C CYS A 175 11.85 -10.52 -11.66
N ALA A 176 11.33 -9.62 -10.82
CA ALA A 176 10.82 -10.01 -9.50
C ALA A 176 9.62 -10.98 -9.61
N HIS A 177 8.74 -10.76 -10.59
CA HIS A 177 7.63 -11.66 -10.90
C HIS A 177 8.14 -13.00 -11.43
N LEU A 178 9.08 -12.99 -12.38
CA LEU A 178 9.68 -14.22 -12.89
C LEU A 178 10.34 -15.04 -11.79
N LEU A 179 11.16 -14.42 -10.93
CA LEU A 179 11.83 -15.10 -9.83
C LEU A 179 10.83 -15.68 -8.81
N ARG A 180 9.73 -14.98 -8.54
CA ARG A 180 8.66 -15.47 -7.66
C ARG A 180 7.94 -16.68 -8.27
N SER A 181 7.62 -16.63 -9.56
CA SER A 181 7.01 -17.77 -10.27
C SER A 181 7.94 -18.97 -10.31
N LEU A 182 9.22 -18.78 -10.63
CA LEU A 182 10.22 -19.85 -10.65
C LEU A 182 10.41 -20.48 -9.26
N ARG A 183 10.44 -19.67 -8.20
CA ARG A 183 10.48 -20.16 -6.82
C ARG A 183 9.23 -20.99 -6.49
N GLY A 184 8.05 -20.51 -6.83
CA GLY A 184 6.80 -21.23 -6.61
C GLY A 184 6.78 -22.58 -7.34
N ILE A 185 7.33 -22.66 -8.55
CA ILE A 185 7.50 -23.94 -9.26
C ILE A 185 8.44 -24.87 -8.49
N GLY A 186 9.59 -24.38 -8.02
CA GLY A 186 10.54 -25.19 -7.25
C GLY A 186 9.99 -25.68 -5.90
N GLU A 187 9.13 -24.89 -5.25
CA GLU A 187 8.43 -25.30 -4.02
C GLU A 187 7.35 -26.37 -4.28
N LEU A 188 6.74 -26.37 -5.47
CA LEU A 188 5.73 -27.36 -5.87
C LEU A 188 6.34 -28.65 -6.45
N ASP A 189 7.57 -28.60 -6.94
CA ASP A 189 8.30 -29.72 -7.54
C ASP A 189 9.75 -29.76 -7.06
N GLU A 190 9.92 -30.11 -5.78
CA GLU A 190 11.23 -30.20 -5.11
C GLU A 190 12.22 -31.17 -5.80
N GLN A 191 11.70 -32.12 -6.60
CA GLN A 191 12.49 -33.15 -7.29
C GLN A 191 12.75 -32.82 -8.77
N GLY A 192 12.21 -31.71 -9.30
CA GLY A 192 12.39 -31.28 -10.70
C GLY A 192 11.87 -32.28 -11.74
N SER A 193 10.89 -33.10 -11.37
CA SER A 193 10.41 -34.23 -12.19
C SER A 193 9.04 -33.98 -12.83
N ARG A 194 8.31 -32.95 -12.37
CA ARG A 194 6.97 -32.62 -12.83
C ARG A 194 7.06 -31.52 -13.89
N VAL A 195 7.19 -31.93 -15.15
CA VAL A 195 6.96 -31.01 -16.27
C VAL A 195 5.51 -30.54 -16.20
N GLN A 196 5.26 -29.28 -15.85
CA GLN A 196 3.97 -28.64 -16.10
C GLN A 196 3.84 -28.51 -17.63
N ALA A 197 3.27 -29.53 -18.27
CA ALA A 197 2.88 -29.45 -19.66
C ALA A 197 1.87 -28.30 -19.76
N ALA A 198 2.27 -27.19 -20.39
CA ALA A 198 1.34 -26.18 -20.84
C ALA A 198 0.34 -26.89 -21.76
N GLY A 199 -0.87 -27.14 -21.26
CA GLY A 199 -1.94 -27.69 -22.07
C GLY A 199 -2.17 -26.78 -23.28
N PRO A 200 -2.45 -27.34 -24.47
CA PRO A 200 -2.56 -26.55 -25.68
C PRO A 200 -3.63 -25.46 -25.49
N SER A 201 -3.25 -24.22 -25.80
CA SER A 201 -4.17 -23.08 -25.88
C SER A 201 -5.28 -23.41 -26.88
N ARG A 202 -6.53 -23.48 -26.41
CA ARG A 202 -7.71 -23.53 -27.26
C ARG A 202 -7.96 -22.18 -27.93
#